data_AF-A0A6N7XEL9-F1
#
_entry.id   AF-A0A6N7XEL9-F1
#
_cell.length_a   1.000
_cell.length_b   1.000
_cell.length_c   1.000
_cell.angle_alpha   90.00
_cell.angle_beta   90.00
_cell.angle_gamma   90.00
#
_symmetry.space_group_name_H-M   'P 1'
#
loop_
_entity.id
_entity.type
_entity.pdbx_description
1 polymer ?
#
loop_
_entity_poly.entity_id
_entity_poly.type
_entity_poly.pdbx_seq_one_letter_code
_entity_poly.pdbx_strand_id
1 'polypeptide(L)'
;MPQELDLSRSVHDLASQNPGFTQVMASIGFTDITKPAALETVGRVMTVPRGCAIKGISLDDAVRAFEDAGFTVVNAGERGGEASGATPSTTGEKPAGTSAESASAGSAADPAAAQDDAAPTESASAAPAPTSLSPSPSDAASHNAPATGEKVEGLDEAGRAKLLESYVARLSAGERLESVRADFVANFADVDAGEIARAEQSLIEGGARIDDVQRLCDVHSALFHGSTREERIANAEEAVMGSLASGSGADDFKTKVLSAIPGHPVHVLAAENEAIASQSTRTRKALGTDAATDELRTLSALGIHYAKKGDLIYPILKLRHGYSGPSDVMWGVDDEIRAELGSLLAASERDASWLERANALLTRIDEMTYKEANILLPLCAQNLTDDEWLQMYVDMRGYDLCLIKDAGTWQTGERYLTQWSKAAEGGMGVSPASDSDGVATPGEVRLASGSLTVAQLDAMLNTLPLEVTFVDGDDINRYWNDDGEKKLFKRPPSALGREVWSCHPPKIQPMVRSVIQTLRSGSQDSVDVWMQKEGEPVLVRYMAVRDRSGAYLGTLEVVQRMGFARDHFGA
;
A
#
# COMPACT_ATOMS: atom_id res chain seq x y z
N MET A 1 35.03 -11.59 -33.81
CA MET A 1 33.88 -12.48 -33.58
C MET A 1 32.64 -11.60 -33.66
N PRO A 2 31.56 -11.99 -34.36
CA PRO A 2 30.35 -11.19 -34.38
C PRO A 2 29.85 -11.01 -32.95
N GLN A 3 29.55 -9.77 -32.56
CA GLN A 3 29.00 -9.46 -31.24
C GLN A 3 27.51 -9.77 -31.24
N GLU A 4 27.09 -10.60 -30.29
CA GLU A 4 25.69 -11.03 -30.15
C GLU A 4 24.90 -9.97 -29.37
N LEU A 5 23.77 -9.53 -29.92
CA LEU A 5 22.88 -8.54 -29.30
C LEU A 5 21.55 -9.19 -28.94
N ASP A 6 21.33 -9.41 -27.64
CA ASP A 6 20.03 -9.79 -27.10
C ASP A 6 19.16 -8.55 -26.86
N LEU A 7 18.18 -8.31 -27.72
CA LEU A 7 17.34 -7.12 -27.67
C LEU A 7 16.31 -7.12 -26.53
N SER A 8 16.19 -8.21 -25.77
CA SER A 8 15.40 -8.24 -24.53
C SER A 8 16.10 -7.55 -23.36
N ARG A 9 17.42 -7.30 -23.47
CA ARG A 9 18.22 -6.62 -22.44
C ARG A 9 18.09 -5.10 -22.51
N SER A 10 18.46 -4.44 -21.42
CA SER A 10 18.38 -2.99 -21.33
C SER A 10 19.31 -2.30 -22.33
N VAL A 11 18.90 -1.15 -22.82
CA VAL A 11 19.68 -0.31 -23.74
C VAL A 11 21.00 0.13 -23.10
N HIS A 12 21.01 0.34 -21.78
CA HIS A 12 22.22 0.63 -20.99
C HIS A 12 23.21 -0.54 -20.99
N ASP A 13 22.75 -1.76 -20.74
CA ASP A 13 23.61 -2.95 -20.73
C ASP A 13 24.22 -3.21 -22.11
N LEU A 14 23.39 -3.08 -23.17
CA LEU A 14 23.83 -3.30 -24.54
C LEU A 14 24.85 -2.24 -24.97
N ALA A 15 24.64 -0.97 -24.62
CA ALA A 15 25.58 0.12 -24.88
C ALA A 15 26.91 -0.05 -24.14
N SER A 16 26.88 -0.56 -22.92
CA SER A 16 28.07 -0.77 -22.09
C SER A 16 28.90 -1.97 -22.54
N GLN A 17 28.27 -2.98 -23.15
CA GLN A 17 28.90 -4.26 -23.49
C GLN A 17 29.32 -4.37 -24.96
N ASN A 18 28.74 -3.55 -25.84
CA ASN A 18 28.92 -3.67 -27.29
C ASN A 18 29.42 -2.34 -27.90
N PRO A 19 30.74 -2.21 -28.11
CA PRO A 19 31.33 -1.06 -28.81
C PRO A 19 30.67 -0.82 -30.18
N GLY A 20 30.12 0.38 -30.39
CA GLY A 20 29.44 0.76 -31.63
C GLY A 20 27.90 0.63 -31.59
N PHE A 21 27.32 -0.01 -30.57
CA PHE A 21 25.87 -0.11 -30.40
C PHE A 21 25.19 1.27 -30.35
N THR A 22 25.77 2.21 -29.60
CA THR A 22 25.26 3.59 -29.47
C THR A 22 25.26 4.35 -30.80
N GLN A 23 26.23 4.10 -31.67
CA GLN A 23 26.32 4.74 -33.00
C GLN A 23 25.23 4.22 -33.93
N VAL A 24 24.93 2.91 -33.89
CA VAL A 24 23.84 2.30 -34.68
C VAL A 24 22.48 2.77 -34.16
N MET A 25 22.27 2.83 -32.84
CA MET A 25 21.03 3.37 -32.26
C MET A 25 20.81 4.84 -32.64
N ALA A 26 21.87 5.65 -32.65
CA ALA A 26 21.78 7.04 -33.07
C ALA A 26 21.46 7.19 -34.56
N SER A 27 21.99 6.33 -35.43
CA SER A 27 21.75 6.38 -36.88
C SER A 27 20.32 6.02 -37.27
N ILE A 28 19.63 5.21 -36.46
CA ILE A 28 18.21 4.86 -36.65
C ILE A 28 17.22 5.78 -35.91
N GLY A 29 17.70 6.87 -35.30
CA GLY A 29 16.83 7.93 -34.72
C GLY A 29 16.77 8.00 -33.19
N PHE A 30 17.55 7.20 -32.46
CA PHE A 30 17.69 7.30 -31.00
C PHE A 30 18.85 8.21 -30.60
N THR A 31 18.86 9.46 -31.08
CA THR A 31 19.96 10.41 -30.82
C THR A 31 20.21 10.71 -29.34
N ASP A 32 19.16 10.67 -28.50
CA ASP A 32 19.27 10.93 -27.06
C ASP A 32 20.08 9.87 -26.29
N ILE A 33 20.24 8.66 -26.84
CA ILE A 33 21.07 7.59 -26.23
C ILE A 33 22.55 7.99 -26.13
N THR A 34 22.98 8.95 -26.94
CA THR A 34 24.37 9.46 -26.94
C THR A 34 24.65 10.36 -25.75
N LYS A 35 23.62 10.77 -24.99
CA LYS A 35 23.74 11.58 -23.77
C LYS A 35 23.92 10.65 -22.55
N PRO A 36 25.00 10.78 -21.77
CA PRO A 36 25.25 9.91 -20.62
C PRO A 36 24.10 9.84 -19.60
N ALA A 37 23.44 10.98 -19.33
CA ALA A 37 22.32 11.03 -18.40
C ALA A 37 21.10 10.21 -18.85
N ALA A 38 20.82 10.17 -20.17
CA ALA A 38 19.70 9.41 -20.72
C ALA A 38 19.97 7.90 -20.71
N LEU A 39 21.23 7.50 -20.90
CA LEU A 39 21.66 6.11 -20.82
C LEU A 39 21.55 5.59 -19.37
N GLU A 40 21.99 6.38 -18.39
CA GLU A 40 22.00 6.01 -16.97
C GLU A 40 20.61 6.03 -16.30
N THR A 41 19.61 6.63 -16.93
CA THR A 41 18.24 6.72 -16.40
C THR A 41 17.28 5.86 -17.22
N VAL A 42 16.84 6.37 -18.38
CA VAL A 42 15.88 5.68 -19.25
C VAL A 42 16.48 4.44 -19.89
N GLY A 43 17.78 4.47 -20.22
CA GLY A 43 18.47 3.34 -20.84
C GLY A 43 18.51 2.07 -19.96
N ARG A 44 18.46 2.20 -18.63
CA ARG A 44 18.45 1.05 -17.69
C ARG A 44 17.13 0.30 -17.67
N VAL A 45 16.03 0.97 -18.01
CA VAL A 45 14.66 0.41 -17.94
C VAL A 45 14.04 0.20 -19.33
N MET A 46 14.67 0.71 -20.39
CA MET A 46 14.21 0.62 -21.77
C MET A 46 14.94 -0.49 -22.54
N THR A 47 14.21 -1.23 -23.38
CA THR A 47 14.77 -2.19 -24.35
C THR A 47 14.65 -1.63 -25.77
N VAL A 48 15.43 -2.15 -26.72
CA VAL A 48 15.38 -1.71 -28.14
C VAL A 48 13.97 -1.89 -28.74
N PRO A 49 13.28 -3.03 -28.59
CA PRO A 49 11.92 -3.20 -29.13
C PRO A 49 10.91 -2.20 -28.55
N ARG A 50 11.03 -1.90 -27.25
CA ARG A 50 10.15 -0.94 -26.57
C ARG A 50 10.44 0.48 -27.02
N GLY A 51 11.72 0.83 -27.20
CA GLY A 51 12.13 2.12 -27.78
C GLY A 51 11.60 2.31 -29.21
N CYS A 52 11.67 1.27 -30.04
CA CYS A 52 11.14 1.25 -31.41
C CYS A 52 9.63 1.49 -31.44
N ALA A 53 8.87 0.79 -30.59
CA ALA A 53 7.43 0.98 -30.47
C ALA A 53 7.05 2.43 -30.07
N ILE A 54 7.82 3.05 -29.17
CA ILE A 54 7.56 4.43 -28.69
C ILE A 54 7.89 5.48 -29.77
N LYS A 55 9.00 5.30 -30.49
CA LYS A 55 9.42 6.25 -31.54
C LYS A 55 8.77 6.01 -32.90
N GLY A 56 7.91 4.98 -33.03
CA GLY A 56 7.32 4.59 -34.31
C GLY A 56 8.37 4.09 -35.33
N ILE A 57 9.48 3.53 -34.85
CA ILE A 57 10.54 2.96 -35.68
C ILE A 57 10.26 1.47 -35.84
N SER A 58 10.33 0.96 -37.08
CA SER A 58 10.16 -0.47 -37.35
C SER A 58 11.25 -1.28 -36.66
N LEU A 59 10.85 -2.31 -35.92
CA LEU A 59 11.78 -3.21 -35.25
C LEU A 59 12.63 -3.99 -36.26
N ASP A 60 12.07 -4.34 -37.41
CA ASP A 60 12.81 -5.02 -38.48
C ASP A 60 13.89 -4.11 -39.09
N ASP A 61 13.64 -2.79 -39.18
CA ASP A 61 14.64 -1.84 -39.67
C ASP A 61 15.76 -1.61 -38.64
N ALA A 62 15.42 -1.63 -37.34
CA ALA A 62 16.41 -1.61 -36.27
C ALA A 62 17.29 -2.87 -36.29
N VAL A 63 16.69 -4.06 -36.45
CA VAL A 63 17.42 -5.33 -36.56
C VAL A 63 18.35 -5.33 -37.78
N ARG A 64 17.87 -4.89 -38.95
CA ARG A 64 18.70 -4.76 -40.16
C ARG A 64 19.87 -3.81 -39.95
N ALA A 65 19.66 -2.68 -39.30
CA ALA A 65 20.74 -1.72 -39.01
C ALA A 65 21.83 -2.31 -38.11
N PHE A 66 21.45 -3.17 -37.15
CA PHE A 66 22.42 -3.91 -36.32
C PHE A 66 23.15 -5.01 -37.13
N GLU A 67 22.44 -5.75 -37.96
CA GLU A 67 23.03 -6.79 -38.83
C GLU A 67 24.02 -6.17 -39.85
N ASP A 68 23.67 -5.05 -40.48
CA ASP A 68 24.53 -4.30 -41.40
C ASP A 68 25.79 -3.73 -40.72
N ALA A 69 25.68 -3.42 -39.42
CA ALA A 69 26.80 -3.00 -38.59
C ALA A 69 27.65 -4.17 -38.05
N GLY A 70 27.31 -5.42 -38.41
CA GLY A 70 28.08 -6.62 -38.09
C GLY A 70 27.70 -7.30 -36.76
N PHE A 71 26.56 -6.94 -36.17
CA PHE A 71 26.02 -7.62 -34.99
C PHE A 71 25.15 -8.82 -35.37
N THR A 72 25.11 -9.84 -34.51
CA THR A 72 24.15 -10.94 -34.63
C THR A 72 23.04 -10.72 -33.63
N VAL A 73 21.81 -10.52 -34.08
CA VAL A 73 20.68 -10.16 -33.22
C VAL A 73 19.90 -11.39 -32.78
N VAL A 74 19.62 -11.51 -31.47
CA VAL A 74 18.79 -12.57 -30.87
C VAL A 74 17.67 -11.99 -30.01
N ASN A 75 16.61 -12.78 -29.78
CA ASN A 75 15.47 -12.45 -28.91
C ASN A 75 14.76 -11.12 -29.22
N ALA A 76 14.58 -10.77 -30.49
CA ALA A 76 13.97 -9.52 -30.93
C ALA A 76 12.44 -9.40 -30.67
N GLY A 77 11.72 -10.44 -30.27
CA GLY A 77 10.24 -10.41 -30.22
C GLY A 77 9.59 -10.54 -31.62
N GLU A 78 8.27 -10.76 -31.68
CA GLU A 78 7.55 -11.23 -32.88
C GLU A 78 7.88 -10.46 -34.18
N ARG A 79 8.56 -11.14 -35.11
CA ARG A 79 8.73 -10.70 -36.50
C ARG A 79 7.38 -10.77 -37.21
N GLY A 80 6.86 -9.63 -37.65
CA GLY A 80 5.69 -9.58 -38.55
C GLY A 80 6.06 -10.19 -39.90
N GLY A 81 5.59 -11.40 -40.18
CA GLY A 81 5.90 -12.11 -41.42
C GLY A 81 5.04 -11.64 -42.60
N GLU A 82 5.70 -11.32 -43.71
CA GLU A 82 5.20 -11.64 -45.05
C GLU A 82 6.11 -12.70 -45.73
N ALA A 83 5.48 -13.52 -46.56
CA ALA A 83 5.82 -14.90 -46.92
C ALA A 83 7.12 -15.15 -47.70
N SER A 84 7.73 -16.33 -47.48
CA SER A 84 8.00 -17.33 -48.53
C SER A 84 8.66 -18.62 -47.99
N GLY A 85 7.96 -19.75 -48.15
CA GLY A 85 8.46 -20.92 -48.88
C GLY A 85 9.63 -21.78 -48.35
N ALA A 86 9.27 -23.03 -48.03
CA ALA A 86 10.04 -24.29 -48.18
C ALA A 86 10.80 -24.87 -46.96
N THR A 87 10.18 -25.92 -46.39
CA THR A 87 10.77 -27.10 -45.72
C THR A 87 11.90 -27.77 -46.54
N PRO A 88 12.79 -28.64 -45.98
CA PRO A 88 12.41 -29.70 -45.02
C PRO A 88 13.44 -30.21 -43.97
N SER A 89 12.87 -30.88 -42.95
CA SER A 89 13.30 -32.13 -42.25
C SER A 89 14.74 -32.35 -41.78
N THR A 90 14.91 -32.79 -40.52
CA THR A 90 15.63 -34.02 -40.05
C THR A 90 15.82 -33.96 -38.51
N THR A 91 15.17 -34.83 -37.72
CA THR A 91 15.62 -36.11 -37.09
C THR A 91 16.65 -36.02 -35.95
N GLY A 92 16.31 -36.68 -34.84
CA GLY A 92 17.23 -37.26 -33.84
C GLY A 92 17.66 -36.29 -32.73
N GLU A 93 17.92 -36.69 -31.49
CA GLU A 93 17.82 -37.95 -30.78
C GLU A 93 18.12 -37.62 -29.30
N LYS A 94 17.57 -38.40 -28.37
CA LYS A 94 17.93 -38.39 -26.95
C LYS A 94 19.33 -39.03 -26.79
N PRO A 95 20.03 -38.85 -25.66
CA PRO A 95 19.93 -39.93 -24.67
C PRO A 95 19.96 -39.49 -23.20
N ALA A 96 19.53 -40.44 -22.38
CA ALA A 96 19.56 -40.47 -20.93
C ALA A 96 20.88 -41.08 -20.39
N GLY A 97 21.09 -40.94 -19.09
CA GLY A 97 22.00 -41.77 -18.29
C GLY A 97 22.46 -41.03 -17.02
N THR A 98 21.89 -41.33 -15.84
CA THR A 98 22.41 -42.28 -14.80
C THR A 98 23.65 -41.77 -14.08
N SER A 99 23.88 -41.86 -12.77
CA SER A 99 23.18 -42.28 -11.53
C SER A 99 24.27 -42.31 -10.43
N ALA A 100 23.88 -42.43 -9.15
CA ALA A 100 24.67 -42.92 -7.99
C ALA A 100 25.75 -41.98 -7.40
N GLU A 101 26.16 -42.08 -6.13
CA GLU A 101 25.55 -42.38 -4.82
C GLU A 101 26.67 -42.12 -3.77
N SER A 102 26.31 -42.19 -2.49
CA SER A 102 27.18 -42.37 -1.29
C SER A 102 27.86 -41.12 -0.67
N ALA A 103 28.19 -41.06 0.62
CA ALA A 103 27.58 -41.43 1.91
C ALA A 103 28.65 -41.21 3.02
N SER A 104 28.19 -40.89 4.23
CA SER A 104 28.85 -41.04 5.56
C SER A 104 29.88 -39.97 5.98
N ALA A 105 30.12 -39.64 7.26
CA ALA A 105 29.45 -39.79 8.56
C ALA A 105 30.37 -39.21 9.67
N GLY A 106 29.81 -38.86 10.84
CA GLY A 106 30.49 -38.80 12.16
C GLY A 106 30.75 -37.38 12.71
N SER A 107 30.64 -37.06 14.00
CA SER A 107 30.32 -37.77 15.25
C SER A 107 30.22 -36.74 16.41
N ALA A 108 29.25 -36.92 17.31
CA ALA A 108 29.16 -36.63 18.75
C ALA A 108 30.15 -35.67 19.48
N ALA A 109 29.62 -34.80 20.37
CA ALA A 109 29.58 -35.00 21.85
C ALA A 109 29.22 -33.70 22.62
N ASP A 110 28.29 -33.85 23.58
CA ASP A 110 27.96 -32.97 24.72
C ASP A 110 28.91 -33.30 25.93
N PRO A 111 28.79 -32.76 27.17
CA PRO A 111 28.01 -31.63 27.72
C PRO A 111 28.80 -30.75 28.73
N ALA A 112 28.22 -29.66 29.27
CA ALA A 112 28.39 -29.25 30.68
C ALA A 112 27.48 -28.08 31.10
N ALA A 113 26.96 -28.19 32.32
CA ALA A 113 26.04 -27.30 33.01
C ALA A 113 26.68 -26.09 33.69
N ALA A 114 25.90 -25.04 33.94
CA ALA A 114 25.96 -24.22 35.16
C ALA A 114 24.66 -23.44 35.37
N GLN A 115 24.08 -23.60 36.56
CA GLN A 115 23.09 -22.73 37.19
C GLN A 115 23.83 -21.55 37.85
N ASP A 116 23.24 -20.35 37.89
CA ASP A 116 22.93 -19.66 39.15
C ASP A 116 22.36 -18.24 38.93
N ASP A 117 21.23 -18.03 39.59
CA ASP A 117 20.64 -16.87 40.26
C ASP A 117 21.15 -15.41 40.11
N ALA A 118 20.16 -14.53 40.29
CA ALA A 118 20.18 -13.22 40.93
C ALA A 118 20.26 -11.95 40.04
N ALA A 119 19.08 -11.38 39.76
CA ALA A 119 18.82 -9.95 39.94
C ALA A 119 18.78 -9.62 41.47
N PRO A 120 18.80 -8.36 41.96
CA PRO A 120 18.53 -7.10 41.25
C PRO A 120 19.49 -5.94 41.59
N THR A 121 19.37 -4.80 40.90
CA THR A 121 19.23 -3.47 41.54
C THR A 121 19.04 -2.35 40.54
N GLU A 122 18.28 -1.38 41.01
CA GLU A 122 17.83 -0.12 40.42
C GLU A 122 18.95 0.79 39.92
N SER A 123 18.69 1.52 38.83
CA SER A 123 19.04 2.94 38.81
C SER A 123 18.09 3.70 37.89
N ALA A 124 17.29 4.56 38.52
CA ALA A 124 16.50 5.58 37.86
C ALA A 124 17.43 6.65 37.26
N SER A 125 17.19 7.02 36.01
CA SER A 125 17.68 8.27 35.43
C SER A 125 16.50 9.01 34.82
N ALA A 126 15.96 9.94 35.61
CA ALA A 126 14.99 10.92 35.16
C ALA A 126 15.68 11.93 34.23
N ALA A 127 15.19 12.06 33.00
CA ALA A 127 15.50 13.18 32.12
C ALA A 127 14.39 14.25 32.29
N PRO A 128 14.73 15.55 32.39
CA PRO A 128 13.77 16.59 32.72
C PRO A 128 12.97 17.06 31.49
N ALA A 129 11.71 17.41 31.76
CA ALA A 129 10.77 18.05 30.86
C ALA A 129 11.21 19.49 30.47
N PRO A 130 10.73 20.02 29.33
CA PRO A 130 11.33 21.17 28.65
C PRO A 130 11.00 22.52 29.31
N THR A 131 12.02 23.36 29.42
CA THR A 131 11.93 24.73 29.94
C THR A 131 11.21 25.63 28.95
N SER A 132 10.15 26.29 29.41
CA SER A 132 9.45 27.35 28.67
C SER A 132 10.37 28.56 28.45
N LEU A 133 10.65 28.90 27.21
CA LEU A 133 11.27 30.17 26.84
C LEU A 133 10.18 31.20 26.49
N SER A 134 9.87 32.08 27.44
CA SER A 134 9.28 33.38 27.13
C SER A 134 10.40 34.38 26.88
N PRO A 135 10.42 35.13 25.76
CA PRO A 135 11.41 36.18 25.58
C PRO A 135 11.00 37.46 26.33
N SER A 136 11.95 38.02 27.08
CA SER A 136 11.91 39.40 27.61
C SER A 136 12.14 40.40 26.47
N PRO A 137 11.55 41.62 26.54
CA PRO A 137 11.57 42.59 25.46
C PRO A 137 12.80 43.50 25.57
N SER A 138 13.85 43.22 24.81
CA SER A 138 14.97 44.15 24.63
C SER A 138 15.97 43.57 23.63
N ASP A 139 15.68 43.74 22.33
CA ASP A 139 16.69 44.03 21.31
C ASP A 139 15.95 44.37 20.01
N ALA A 140 15.45 45.60 19.96
CA ALA A 140 14.99 46.22 18.73
C ALA A 140 16.21 46.59 17.87
N ALA A 141 16.81 45.60 17.24
CA ALA A 141 17.66 45.82 16.08
C ALA A 141 16.75 45.96 14.85
N SER A 142 16.79 47.16 14.28
CA SER A 142 16.13 47.55 13.03
C SER A 142 16.47 46.58 11.90
N HIS A 143 15.60 45.61 11.65
CA HIS A 143 15.36 45.08 10.31
C HIS A 143 14.02 45.64 9.86
N ASN A 144 14.02 46.44 8.78
CA ASN A 144 12.81 46.79 8.07
C ASN A 144 12.06 45.50 7.77
N ALA A 145 10.96 45.25 8.47
CA ALA A 145 9.99 44.26 8.04
C ALA A 145 9.46 44.75 6.68
N PRO A 146 9.47 43.90 5.63
CA PRO A 146 8.85 44.25 4.37
C PRO A 146 7.40 44.68 4.60
N ALA A 147 6.90 45.61 3.78
CA ALA A 147 5.49 45.99 3.86
C ALA A 147 4.62 44.76 3.57
N THR A 148 3.45 44.65 4.21
CA THR A 148 2.49 43.57 3.91
C THR A 148 2.23 43.48 2.40
N GLY A 149 2.47 42.32 1.80
CA GLY A 149 2.34 42.04 0.37
C GLY A 149 3.63 42.19 -0.46
N GLU A 150 4.78 42.41 0.17
CA GLU A 150 6.06 42.60 -0.54
C GLU A 150 6.83 41.26 -0.69
N LYS A 151 7.30 40.98 -1.92
CA LYS A 151 8.05 39.77 -2.26
C LYS A 151 9.51 39.91 -1.83
N VAL A 152 10.02 38.96 -1.07
CA VAL A 152 11.41 38.88 -0.66
C VAL A 152 12.20 38.16 -1.77
N GLU A 153 13.03 38.91 -2.50
CA GLU A 153 13.83 38.37 -3.59
C GLU A 153 15.09 37.63 -3.08
N GLY A 154 15.53 36.61 -3.84
CA GLY A 154 16.84 35.96 -3.64
C GLY A 154 16.91 34.93 -2.51
N LEU A 155 15.77 34.42 -2.02
CA LEU A 155 15.75 33.35 -1.03
C LEU A 155 16.15 32.00 -1.64
N ASP A 156 16.95 31.23 -0.91
CA ASP A 156 17.18 29.80 -1.13
C ASP A 156 16.11 28.95 -0.39
N GLU A 157 16.16 27.63 -0.54
CA GLU A 157 15.18 26.70 0.11
C GLU A 157 15.16 26.88 1.64
N ALA A 158 16.33 27.10 2.26
CA ALA A 158 16.45 27.37 3.69
C ALA A 158 15.84 28.73 4.10
N GLY A 159 16.01 29.76 3.28
CA GLY A 159 15.42 31.08 3.48
C GLY A 159 13.90 31.06 3.36
N ARG A 160 13.36 30.28 2.41
CA ARG A 160 11.92 30.07 2.27
C ARG A 160 11.32 29.25 3.42
N ALA A 161 12.02 28.21 3.90
CA ALA A 161 11.60 27.47 5.08
C ALA A 161 11.46 28.38 6.32
N LYS A 162 12.43 29.28 6.54
CA LYS A 162 12.34 30.29 7.62
C LYS A 162 11.20 31.29 7.44
N LEU A 163 10.86 31.62 6.19
CA LEU A 163 9.75 32.51 5.91
C LEU A 163 8.41 31.83 6.22
N LEU A 164 8.27 30.55 5.88
CA LEU A 164 7.15 29.70 6.30
C LEU A 164 7.03 29.58 7.82
N GLU A 165 8.15 29.38 8.54
CA GLU A 165 8.20 29.43 10.01
C GLU A 165 7.64 30.74 10.56
N SER A 166 8.01 31.86 9.95
CA SER A 166 7.52 33.17 10.36
C SER A 166 6.00 33.32 10.21
N TYR A 167 5.41 32.73 9.17
CA TYR A 167 3.97 32.76 8.93
C TYR A 167 3.19 31.90 9.92
N VAL A 168 3.68 30.69 10.22
CA VAL A 168 3.10 29.83 11.26
C VAL A 168 3.16 30.52 12.64
N ALA A 169 4.29 31.14 12.96
CA ALA A 169 4.45 31.88 14.21
C ALA A 169 3.48 33.07 14.31
N ARG A 170 3.27 33.81 13.22
CA ARG A 170 2.31 34.93 13.14
C ARG A 170 0.86 34.49 13.31
N LEU A 171 0.47 33.39 12.67
CA LEU A 171 -0.86 32.79 12.85
C LEU A 171 -1.07 32.30 14.28
N SER A 172 -0.06 31.66 14.87
CA SER A 172 -0.08 31.20 16.26
C SER A 172 -0.16 32.36 17.26
N ALA A 173 0.41 33.52 16.92
CA ALA A 173 0.34 34.75 17.69
C ALA A 173 -1.01 35.51 17.54
N GLY A 174 -1.94 34.98 16.72
CA GLY A 174 -3.28 35.54 16.53
C GLY A 174 -3.38 36.61 15.44
N GLU A 175 -2.39 36.71 14.54
CA GLU A 175 -2.52 37.58 13.37
C GLU A 175 -3.65 37.11 12.45
N ARG A 176 -4.36 38.05 11.82
CA ARG A 176 -5.46 37.72 10.90
C ARG A 176 -4.95 36.97 9.67
N LEU A 177 -5.65 35.89 9.33
CA LEU A 177 -5.34 35.01 8.21
C LEU A 177 -5.15 35.79 6.89
N GLU A 178 -5.96 36.81 6.65
CA GLU A 178 -5.90 37.61 5.42
C GLU A 178 -4.59 38.40 5.26
N SER A 179 -3.97 38.80 6.38
CA SER A 179 -2.69 39.52 6.38
C SER A 179 -1.53 38.59 6.03
N VAL A 180 -1.48 37.45 6.73
CA VAL A 180 -0.48 36.39 6.48
C VAL A 180 -0.62 35.83 5.07
N ARG A 181 -1.86 35.73 4.57
CA ARG A 181 -2.15 35.32 3.20
C ARG A 181 -1.56 36.25 2.15
N ALA A 182 -1.66 37.56 2.32
CA ALA A 182 -1.10 38.51 1.36
C ALA A 182 0.42 38.35 1.22
N ASP A 183 1.11 38.14 2.35
CA ASP A 183 2.56 37.91 2.37
C ASP A 183 2.93 36.54 1.81
N PHE A 184 2.14 35.52 2.16
CA PHE A 184 2.32 34.17 1.64
C PHE A 184 2.23 34.16 0.11
N VAL A 185 1.15 34.73 -0.43
CA VAL A 185 0.91 34.88 -1.88
C VAL A 185 2.11 35.54 -2.57
N ALA A 186 2.58 36.67 -2.04
CA ALA A 186 3.67 37.43 -2.64
C ALA A 186 4.98 36.64 -2.72
N ASN A 187 5.24 35.76 -1.75
CA ASN A 187 6.52 35.08 -1.58
C ASN A 187 6.56 33.64 -2.12
N PHE A 188 5.41 32.98 -2.26
CA PHE A 188 5.33 31.55 -2.61
C PHE A 188 4.50 31.24 -3.86
N ALA A 189 3.98 32.25 -4.58
CA ALA A 189 3.22 32.02 -5.82
C ALA A 189 3.98 31.23 -6.89
N ASP A 190 5.32 31.29 -6.90
CA ASP A 190 6.18 30.63 -7.89
C ASP A 190 6.97 29.42 -7.32
N VAL A 191 6.66 28.98 -6.09
CA VAL A 191 7.42 27.92 -5.38
C VAL A 191 6.78 26.55 -5.63
N ASP A 192 7.61 25.53 -5.84
CA ASP A 192 7.16 24.15 -6.08
C ASP A 192 6.36 23.58 -4.89
N ALA A 193 5.29 22.84 -5.20
CA ALA A 193 4.42 22.25 -4.18
C ALA A 193 5.16 21.21 -3.30
N GLY A 194 6.12 20.49 -3.87
CA GLY A 194 6.98 19.56 -3.13
C GLY A 194 7.94 20.29 -2.18
N GLU A 195 8.44 21.47 -2.55
CA GLU A 195 9.25 22.32 -1.67
C GLU A 195 8.42 22.85 -0.48
N ILE A 196 7.18 23.29 -0.74
CA ILE A 196 6.25 23.70 0.32
C ILE A 196 5.97 22.53 1.27
N ALA A 197 5.68 21.33 0.75
CA ALA A 197 5.43 20.14 1.56
C ALA A 197 6.64 19.75 2.43
N ARG A 198 7.88 19.88 1.93
CA ARG A 198 9.10 19.65 2.71
C ARG A 198 9.31 20.70 3.81
N ALA A 199 8.98 21.94 3.52
CA ALA A 199 9.06 23.00 4.50
C ALA A 199 7.97 22.85 5.59
N GLU A 200 6.74 22.46 5.24
CA GLU A 200 5.68 22.09 6.19
C GLU A 200 6.08 20.91 7.09
N GLN A 201 6.75 19.90 6.52
CA GLN A 201 7.33 18.79 7.30
C GLN A 201 8.36 19.31 8.31
N SER A 202 9.28 20.18 7.88
CA SER A 202 10.30 20.77 8.75
C SER A 202 9.68 21.60 9.88
N LEU A 203 8.56 22.29 9.62
CA LEU A 203 7.81 23.03 10.63
C LEU A 203 7.25 22.12 11.72
N ILE A 204 6.66 21.00 11.33
CA ILE A 204 6.09 20.02 12.26
C ILE A 204 7.18 19.35 13.08
N GLU A 205 8.30 18.98 12.45
CA GLU A 205 9.50 18.48 13.16
C GLU A 205 10.08 19.51 14.12
N GLY A 206 10.01 20.80 13.76
CA GLY A 206 10.37 21.93 14.61
C GLY A 206 9.39 22.22 15.75
N GLY A 207 8.30 21.45 15.88
CA GLY A 207 7.32 21.55 16.96
C GLY A 207 6.12 22.46 16.68
N ALA A 208 5.89 22.86 15.42
CA ALA A 208 4.68 23.56 15.04
C ALA A 208 3.43 22.70 15.27
N ARG A 209 2.34 23.34 15.70
CA ARG A 209 1.04 22.68 15.85
C ARG A 209 0.46 22.35 14.48
N ILE A 210 -0.02 21.13 14.31
CA ILE A 210 -0.63 20.65 13.05
C ILE A 210 -1.77 21.58 12.61
N ASP A 211 -2.64 22.02 13.53
CA ASP A 211 -3.74 22.96 13.22
C ASP A 211 -3.27 24.27 12.59
N ASP A 212 -2.10 24.78 13.00
CA ASP A 212 -1.57 26.06 12.51
C ASP A 212 -0.87 25.91 11.15
N VAL A 213 -0.29 24.74 10.90
CA VAL A 213 0.20 24.34 9.56
C VAL A 213 -0.98 24.12 8.62
N GLN A 214 -2.06 23.47 9.07
CA GLN A 214 -3.29 23.27 8.29
C GLN A 214 -3.93 24.60 7.86
N ARG A 215 -3.96 25.60 8.75
CA ARG A 215 -4.43 26.97 8.41
C ARG A 215 -3.57 27.65 7.36
N LEU A 216 -2.27 27.35 7.32
CA LEU A 216 -1.37 27.83 6.27
C LEU A 216 -1.68 27.13 4.93
N CYS A 217 -1.98 25.83 4.95
CA CYS A 217 -2.46 25.12 3.75
C CYS A 217 -3.78 25.70 3.19
N ASP A 218 -4.68 26.18 4.06
CA ASP A 218 -5.92 26.88 3.64
C ASP A 218 -5.60 28.21 2.93
N VAL A 219 -4.54 28.91 3.36
CA VAL A 219 -4.04 30.12 2.70
C VAL A 219 -3.52 29.85 1.29
N HIS A 220 -2.87 28.71 1.07
CA HIS A 220 -2.38 28.30 -0.25
C HIS A 220 -3.52 27.88 -1.16
N SER A 221 -4.60 27.33 -0.61
CA SER A 221 -5.82 27.06 -1.38
C SER A 221 -6.39 28.40 -1.85
N ALA A 222 -6.49 29.38 -0.94
CA ALA A 222 -7.02 30.71 -1.17
C ALA A 222 -6.28 31.54 -2.27
N LEU A 223 -4.99 31.27 -2.53
CA LEU A 223 -4.23 31.80 -3.68
C LEU A 223 -4.95 31.57 -5.04
N PHE A 224 -5.79 30.55 -5.13
CA PHE A 224 -6.50 30.13 -6.34
C PHE A 224 -7.97 30.61 -6.45
N HIS A 225 -8.48 31.41 -5.50
CA HIS A 225 -9.93 31.75 -5.40
C HIS A 225 -10.32 33.14 -5.93
N GLY A 226 -9.41 33.89 -6.56
CA GLY A 226 -9.60 35.32 -6.86
C GLY A 226 -10.27 35.71 -8.18
N SER A 227 -10.53 34.80 -9.13
CA SER A 227 -11.05 35.16 -10.47
C SER A 227 -12.05 34.13 -11.02
N THR A 228 -12.73 34.46 -12.12
CA THR A 228 -13.85 33.68 -12.68
C THR A 228 -13.44 32.30 -13.22
N ARG A 229 -14.37 31.35 -13.38
CA ARG A 229 -14.10 29.93 -13.72
C ARG A 229 -13.20 29.73 -14.95
N GLU A 230 -13.35 30.54 -16.00
CA GLU A 230 -12.47 30.48 -17.18
C GLU A 230 -11.06 31.06 -16.92
N GLU A 231 -10.94 32.15 -16.15
CA GLU A 231 -9.64 32.71 -15.71
C GLU A 231 -8.96 31.85 -14.62
N ARG A 232 -9.71 31.04 -13.86
CA ARG A 232 -9.19 30.08 -12.87
C ARG A 232 -8.44 28.93 -13.51
N ILE A 233 -8.92 28.47 -14.66
CA ILE A 233 -8.25 27.41 -15.42
C ILE A 233 -7.04 28.02 -16.13
N ALA A 234 -7.20 29.17 -16.80
CA ALA A 234 -6.10 29.82 -17.52
C ALA A 234 -4.99 30.36 -16.61
N ASN A 235 -5.29 30.98 -15.45
CA ASN A 235 -4.25 31.48 -14.53
C ASN A 235 -3.67 30.39 -13.65
N ALA A 236 -4.42 29.34 -13.30
CA ALA A 236 -3.80 28.16 -12.68
C ALA A 236 -2.91 27.45 -13.69
N GLU A 237 -3.33 27.31 -14.94
CA GLU A 237 -2.49 26.79 -16.03
C GLU A 237 -1.29 27.70 -16.30
N GLU A 238 -1.40 29.03 -16.26
CA GLU A 238 -0.29 29.96 -16.56
C GLU A 238 0.66 30.17 -15.37
N ALA A 239 0.16 30.20 -14.13
CA ALA A 239 0.99 30.24 -12.91
C ALA A 239 1.67 28.89 -12.64
N VAL A 240 1.01 27.77 -12.96
CA VAL A 240 1.60 26.42 -12.91
C VAL A 240 2.47 26.17 -14.14
N MET A 241 2.15 26.67 -15.34
CA MET A 241 3.07 26.60 -16.50
C MET A 241 4.28 27.53 -16.34
N GLY A 242 4.14 28.64 -15.62
CA GLY A 242 5.23 29.55 -15.28
C GLY A 242 6.22 28.94 -14.28
N SER A 243 5.71 28.25 -13.25
CA SER A 243 6.52 27.53 -12.26
C SER A 243 6.99 26.14 -12.74
N LEU A 244 6.22 25.43 -13.58
CA LEU A 244 6.63 24.18 -14.26
C LEU A 244 7.61 24.41 -15.43
N ALA A 245 7.69 25.62 -15.98
CA ALA A 245 8.75 25.95 -16.94
C ALA A 245 10.14 26.01 -16.28
N SER A 246 10.20 26.05 -14.94
CA SER A 246 11.45 26.13 -14.18
C SER A 246 11.73 24.93 -13.24
N GLY A 247 10.84 23.93 -13.15
CA GLY A 247 11.04 22.67 -12.42
C GLY A 247 10.39 21.43 -13.06
N SER A 248 11.21 20.51 -13.55
CA SER A 248 10.98 19.06 -13.80
C SER A 248 9.69 18.57 -14.50
N GLY A 249 9.63 18.65 -15.84
CA GLY A 249 8.69 17.89 -16.67
C GLY A 249 8.78 16.34 -16.60
N ALA A 250 9.58 15.78 -15.68
CA ALA A 250 9.70 14.34 -15.43
C ALA A 250 8.67 13.81 -14.40
N ASP A 251 8.21 14.66 -13.50
CA ASP A 251 7.39 14.26 -12.34
C ASP A 251 5.91 14.06 -12.73
N ASP A 252 5.40 14.94 -13.58
CA ASP A 252 4.12 14.81 -14.27
C ASP A 252 4.12 13.59 -15.22
N PHE A 253 5.27 13.29 -15.84
CA PHE A 253 5.40 12.16 -16.76
C PHE A 253 5.26 10.80 -16.06
N LYS A 254 5.94 10.57 -14.92
CA LYS A 254 5.85 9.28 -14.19
C LYS A 254 4.43 9.02 -13.70
N THR A 255 3.78 10.04 -13.15
CA THR A 255 2.39 9.97 -12.68
C THR A 255 1.44 9.62 -13.83
N LYS A 256 1.56 10.31 -14.97
CA LYS A 256 0.77 10.03 -16.18
C LYS A 256 0.99 8.63 -16.75
N VAL A 257 2.22 8.12 -16.70
CA VAL A 257 2.52 6.75 -17.13
C VAL A 257 1.83 5.74 -16.22
N LEU A 258 1.94 5.90 -14.90
CA LEU A 258 1.33 4.98 -13.94
C LEU A 258 -0.21 5.05 -13.96
N SER A 259 -0.78 6.25 -14.13
CA SER A 259 -2.23 6.44 -14.25
C SER A 259 -2.81 5.90 -15.56
N ALA A 260 -1.98 5.62 -16.57
CA ALA A 260 -2.41 5.02 -17.83
C ALA A 260 -2.38 3.48 -17.81
N ILE A 261 -1.84 2.85 -16.75
CA ILE A 261 -1.77 1.39 -16.62
C ILE A 261 -3.04 0.90 -15.91
N PRO A 262 -3.93 0.16 -16.59
CA PRO A 262 -5.14 -0.37 -15.96
C PRO A 262 -4.82 -1.22 -14.73
N GLY A 263 -5.59 -1.02 -13.66
CA GLY A 263 -5.47 -1.71 -12.38
C GLY A 263 -4.30 -1.25 -11.50
N HIS A 264 -3.39 -0.40 -12.01
CA HIS A 264 -2.31 0.12 -11.17
C HIS A 264 -2.90 1.01 -10.05
N PRO A 265 -2.36 1.01 -8.81
CA PRO A 265 -2.92 1.81 -7.72
C PRO A 265 -3.13 3.30 -8.05
N VAL A 266 -2.16 3.94 -8.72
CA VAL A 266 -2.30 5.32 -9.22
C VAL A 266 -3.44 5.47 -10.24
N HIS A 267 -3.65 4.49 -11.13
CA HIS A 267 -4.75 4.50 -12.08
C HIS A 267 -6.10 4.41 -11.36
N VAL A 268 -6.23 3.50 -10.40
CA VAL A 268 -7.45 3.32 -9.60
C VAL A 268 -7.79 4.64 -8.89
N LEU A 269 -6.83 5.21 -8.16
CA LEU A 269 -7.05 6.45 -7.39
C LEU A 269 -7.35 7.65 -8.30
N ALA A 270 -6.69 7.76 -9.45
CA ALA A 270 -6.96 8.81 -10.42
C ALA A 270 -8.37 8.69 -11.04
N ALA A 271 -8.79 7.48 -11.40
CA ALA A 271 -10.12 7.22 -11.94
C ALA A 271 -11.24 7.49 -10.91
N GLU A 272 -10.99 7.12 -9.65
CA GLU A 272 -11.90 7.43 -8.54
C GLU A 272 -12.00 8.95 -8.30
N ASN A 273 -10.88 9.67 -8.35
CA ASN A 273 -10.87 11.13 -8.25
C ASN A 273 -11.69 11.81 -9.35
N GLU A 274 -11.55 11.37 -10.61
CA GLU A 274 -12.35 11.87 -11.72
C GLU A 274 -13.85 11.59 -11.52
N ALA A 275 -14.19 10.40 -11.00
CA ALA A 275 -15.56 10.03 -10.69
C ALA A 275 -16.15 10.87 -9.53
N ILE A 276 -15.36 11.14 -8.49
CA ILE A 276 -15.74 12.01 -7.37
C ILE A 276 -15.97 13.44 -7.88
N ALA A 277 -15.06 14.01 -8.67
CA ALA A 277 -15.20 15.35 -9.24
C ALA A 277 -16.46 15.47 -10.14
N SER A 278 -16.74 14.43 -10.93
CA SER A 278 -17.96 14.33 -11.74
C SER A 278 -19.22 14.29 -10.87
N GLN A 279 -19.20 13.48 -9.81
CA GLN A 279 -20.32 13.37 -8.86
C GLN A 279 -20.53 14.65 -8.05
N SER A 280 -19.46 15.33 -7.63
CA SER A 280 -19.50 16.64 -6.98
C SER A 280 -20.19 17.66 -7.89
N THR A 281 -19.82 17.69 -9.17
CA THR A 281 -20.47 18.56 -10.17
C THR A 281 -21.97 18.26 -10.36
N ARG A 282 -22.36 16.98 -10.40
CA ARG A 282 -23.78 16.59 -10.44
C ARG A 282 -24.53 17.04 -9.20
N THR A 283 -23.96 16.78 -8.03
CA THR A 283 -24.51 17.16 -6.73
C THR A 283 -24.71 18.67 -6.65
N ARG A 284 -23.72 19.45 -7.07
CA ARG A 284 -23.80 20.93 -7.13
C ARG A 284 -24.96 21.42 -7.99
N LYS A 285 -25.19 20.80 -9.15
CA LYS A 285 -26.31 21.14 -10.05
C LYS A 285 -27.67 20.76 -9.47
N ALA A 286 -27.73 19.72 -8.63
CA ALA A 286 -28.95 19.25 -8.00
C ALA A 286 -29.31 20.04 -6.73
N LEU A 287 -28.39 20.84 -6.16
CA LEU A 287 -28.68 21.66 -4.98
C LEU A 287 -29.89 22.57 -5.23
N GLY A 288 -30.82 22.58 -4.28
CA GLY A 288 -32.10 23.31 -4.40
C GLY A 288 -33.20 22.55 -5.13
N THR A 289 -32.96 21.30 -5.53
CA THR A 289 -33.96 20.40 -6.11
C THR A 289 -34.19 19.18 -5.22
N ASP A 290 -35.27 18.44 -5.47
CA ASP A 290 -35.59 17.21 -4.72
C ASP A 290 -34.50 16.12 -4.87
N ALA A 291 -33.69 16.17 -5.94
CA ALA A 291 -32.62 15.22 -6.21
C ALA A 291 -31.35 15.47 -5.37
N ALA A 292 -31.22 16.61 -4.68
CA ALA A 292 -30.00 16.99 -3.96
C ALA A 292 -29.54 15.94 -2.93
N THR A 293 -30.50 15.36 -2.21
CA THR A 293 -30.20 14.37 -1.16
C THR A 293 -29.72 13.05 -1.74
N ASP A 294 -30.26 12.62 -2.89
CA ASP A 294 -29.85 11.37 -3.54
C ASP A 294 -28.46 11.50 -4.19
N GLU A 295 -28.16 12.67 -4.76
CA GLU A 295 -26.83 12.96 -5.30
C GLU A 295 -25.77 13.05 -4.18
N LEU A 296 -26.08 13.66 -3.03
CA LEU A 296 -25.21 13.65 -1.85
C LEU A 296 -25.02 12.23 -1.29
N ARG A 297 -26.08 11.41 -1.27
CA ARG A 297 -26.00 10.03 -0.82
C ARG A 297 -25.09 9.22 -1.74
N THR A 298 -25.17 9.44 -3.04
CA THR A 298 -24.26 8.83 -4.00
C THR A 298 -22.82 9.29 -3.76
N LEU A 299 -22.61 10.60 -3.54
CA LEU A 299 -21.30 11.18 -3.25
C LEU A 299 -20.66 10.61 -1.97
N SER A 300 -21.46 10.13 -1.00
CA SER A 300 -20.94 9.49 0.23
C SER A 300 -20.10 8.24 0.02
N ALA A 301 -20.15 7.65 -1.18
CA ALA A 301 -19.22 6.60 -1.59
C ALA A 301 -17.74 7.06 -1.57
N LEU A 302 -17.46 8.37 -1.57
CA LEU A 302 -16.11 8.91 -1.42
C LEU A 302 -15.39 8.41 -0.15
N GLY A 303 -16.14 7.96 0.86
CA GLY A 303 -15.56 7.36 2.06
C GLY A 303 -14.74 6.10 1.76
N ILE A 304 -15.07 5.37 0.68
CA ILE A 304 -14.31 4.21 0.20
C ILE A 304 -12.94 4.66 -0.33
N HIS A 305 -12.91 5.75 -1.09
CA HIS A 305 -11.67 6.33 -1.62
C HIS A 305 -10.76 6.83 -0.49
N TYR A 306 -11.34 7.56 0.47
CA TYR A 306 -10.59 8.07 1.63
C TYR A 306 -10.09 6.95 2.55
N ALA A 307 -10.81 5.83 2.68
CA ALA A 307 -10.31 4.66 3.38
C ALA A 307 -9.06 4.08 2.70
N LYS A 308 -9.08 3.88 1.38
CA LYS A 308 -7.88 3.43 0.64
C LYS A 308 -6.71 4.37 0.82
N LYS A 309 -6.94 5.67 0.69
CA LYS A 309 -5.91 6.70 0.85
C LYS A 309 -5.33 6.70 2.28
N GLY A 310 -6.22 6.63 3.29
CA GLY A 310 -5.88 6.60 4.70
C GLY A 310 -5.12 5.34 5.13
N ASP A 311 -5.54 4.18 4.66
CA ASP A 311 -4.98 2.90 5.11
C ASP A 311 -3.74 2.49 4.30
N LEU A 312 -3.65 2.91 3.01
CA LEU A 312 -2.64 2.40 2.09
C LEU A 312 -1.57 3.43 1.69
N ILE A 313 -1.88 4.73 1.68
CA ILE A 313 -0.93 5.77 1.21
C ILE A 313 -0.28 6.47 2.40
N TYR A 314 -1.08 7.04 3.30
CA TYR A 314 -0.57 7.84 4.41
C TYR A 314 0.41 7.08 5.32
N PRO A 315 0.19 5.80 5.68
CA PRO A 315 1.14 5.06 6.50
C PRO A 315 2.46 4.82 5.79
N ILE A 316 2.44 4.56 4.47
CA ILE A 316 3.66 4.38 3.67
C ILE A 316 4.46 5.68 3.63
N LEU A 317 3.80 6.80 3.28
CA LEU A 317 4.44 8.11 3.24
C LEU A 317 5.03 8.51 4.60
N LYS A 318 4.32 8.24 5.69
CA LYS A 318 4.75 8.56 7.06
C LYS A 318 5.89 7.67 7.54
N LEU A 319 5.70 6.35 7.50
CA LEU A 319 6.61 5.40 8.15
C LEU A 319 7.86 5.12 7.33
N ARG A 320 7.76 5.15 5.99
CA ARG A 320 8.84 4.72 5.10
C ARG A 320 9.54 5.87 4.39
N HIS A 321 8.86 6.99 4.19
CA HIS A 321 9.37 8.12 3.40
C HIS A 321 9.48 9.44 4.19
N GLY A 322 9.07 9.47 5.46
CA GLY A 322 9.23 10.65 6.32
C GLY A 322 8.30 11.84 6.00
N TYR A 323 7.27 11.66 5.16
CA TYR A 323 6.30 12.70 4.80
C TYR A 323 5.07 12.65 5.71
N SER A 324 5.26 12.89 7.01
CA SER A 324 4.18 12.85 8.02
C SER A 324 3.20 14.01 7.87
N GLY A 325 3.71 15.23 7.68
CA GLY A 325 2.95 16.48 7.73
C GLY A 325 1.85 16.60 6.69
N PRO A 326 2.17 16.49 5.39
CA PRO A 326 1.15 16.55 4.33
C PRO A 326 0.09 15.44 4.47
N SER A 327 0.50 14.25 4.91
CA SER A 327 -0.39 13.10 5.10
C SER A 327 -1.37 13.32 6.26
N ASP A 328 -0.88 13.78 7.42
CA ASP A 328 -1.70 14.03 8.61
C ASP A 328 -2.71 15.18 8.36
N VAL A 329 -2.31 16.23 7.64
CA VAL A 329 -3.20 17.35 7.29
C VAL A 329 -4.30 16.91 6.31
N MET A 330 -3.96 16.17 5.26
CA MET A 330 -4.97 15.72 4.30
C MET A 330 -5.96 14.73 4.95
N TRP A 331 -5.48 13.86 5.85
CA TRP A 331 -6.35 12.95 6.61
C TRP A 331 -7.38 13.73 7.46
N GLY A 332 -6.94 14.76 8.18
CA GLY A 332 -7.86 15.60 8.96
C GLY A 332 -8.96 16.23 8.09
N VAL A 333 -8.62 16.70 6.90
CA VAL A 333 -9.60 17.26 5.96
C VAL A 333 -10.57 16.19 5.43
N ASP A 334 -10.10 14.96 5.17
CA ASP A 334 -10.98 13.84 4.78
C ASP A 334 -12.01 13.51 5.87
N ASP A 335 -11.58 13.52 7.13
CA ASP A 335 -12.46 13.29 8.28
C ASP A 335 -13.51 14.38 8.40
N GLU A 336 -13.12 15.64 8.23
CA GLU A 336 -14.04 16.79 8.21
C GLU A 336 -15.07 16.67 7.08
N ILE A 337 -14.64 16.30 5.87
CA ILE A 337 -15.52 16.09 4.71
C ILE A 337 -16.52 14.97 5.00
N ARG A 338 -16.06 13.82 5.54
CA ARG A 338 -16.94 12.69 5.88
C ARG A 338 -17.95 13.05 6.97
N ALA A 339 -17.51 13.73 8.02
CA ALA A 339 -18.36 14.16 9.12
C ALA A 339 -19.45 15.13 8.65
N GLU A 340 -19.09 16.14 7.84
CA GLU A 340 -20.05 17.12 7.33
C GLU A 340 -21.03 16.48 6.33
N LEU A 341 -20.57 15.55 5.49
CA LEU A 341 -21.45 14.82 4.59
C LEU A 341 -22.48 13.98 5.37
N GLY A 342 -22.05 13.29 6.43
CA GLY A 342 -22.95 12.58 7.34
C GLY A 342 -23.96 13.51 8.02
N SER A 343 -23.50 14.67 8.49
CA SER A 343 -24.35 15.72 9.09
C SER A 343 -25.42 16.24 8.12
N LEU A 344 -25.05 16.53 6.87
CA LEU A 344 -25.98 17.00 5.84
C LEU A 344 -27.00 15.93 5.42
N LEU A 345 -26.60 14.66 5.38
CA LEU A 345 -27.50 13.54 5.08
C LEU A 345 -28.49 13.27 6.23
N ALA A 346 -28.05 13.45 7.48
CA ALA A 346 -28.88 13.25 8.67
C ALA A 346 -29.82 14.42 8.98
N ALA A 347 -29.55 15.62 8.44
CA ALA A 347 -30.40 16.78 8.65
C ALA A 347 -31.83 16.51 8.19
N SER A 348 -32.83 17.00 8.93
CA SER A 348 -34.26 16.88 8.57
C SER A 348 -34.73 17.99 7.64
N GLU A 349 -34.12 19.17 7.73
CA GLU A 349 -34.51 20.36 6.97
C GLU A 349 -33.47 20.69 5.88
N ARG A 350 -33.93 21.29 4.78
CA ARG A 350 -33.13 21.68 3.61
C ARG A 350 -33.27 23.18 3.37
N ASP A 351 -32.98 23.94 4.42
CA ASP A 351 -33.08 25.39 4.43
C ASP A 351 -31.85 26.06 3.75
N ALA A 352 -31.79 27.39 3.81
CA ALA A 352 -30.68 28.14 3.23
C ALA A 352 -29.33 27.77 3.87
N SER A 353 -29.30 27.49 5.18
CA SER A 353 -28.08 27.07 5.89
C SER A 353 -27.57 25.72 5.39
N TRP A 354 -28.48 24.76 5.17
CA TRP A 354 -28.12 23.47 4.59
C TRP A 354 -27.52 23.64 3.18
N LEU A 355 -28.10 24.50 2.34
CA LEU A 355 -27.59 24.76 0.99
C LEU A 355 -26.20 25.41 1.00
N GLU A 356 -25.96 26.35 1.92
CA GLU A 356 -24.65 26.99 2.09
C GLU A 356 -23.59 25.97 2.52
N ARG A 357 -23.88 25.16 3.54
CA ARG A 357 -22.99 24.09 4.01
C ARG A 357 -22.73 23.04 2.94
N ALA A 358 -23.76 22.63 2.19
CA ALA A 358 -23.59 21.70 1.08
C ALA A 358 -22.69 22.25 -0.01
N ASN A 359 -22.81 23.54 -0.38
CA ASN A 359 -21.90 24.17 -1.33
C ASN A 359 -20.46 24.26 -0.80
N ALA A 360 -20.29 24.60 0.48
CA ALA A 360 -18.97 24.65 1.11
C ALA A 360 -18.30 23.26 1.13
N LEU A 361 -19.07 22.22 1.47
CA LEU A 361 -18.61 20.83 1.43
C LEU A 361 -18.15 20.42 0.02
N LEU A 362 -18.96 20.68 -1.01
CA LEU A 362 -18.60 20.36 -2.40
C LEU A 362 -17.35 21.12 -2.86
N THR A 363 -17.14 22.34 -2.35
CA THR A 363 -15.92 23.11 -2.64
C THR A 363 -14.69 22.42 -2.02
N ARG A 364 -14.79 21.99 -0.76
CA ARG A 364 -13.72 21.22 -0.09
C ARG A 364 -13.43 19.88 -0.76
N ILE A 365 -14.46 19.18 -1.25
CA ILE A 365 -14.28 17.95 -2.03
C ILE A 365 -13.51 18.23 -3.31
N ASP A 366 -13.90 19.27 -4.07
CA ASP A 366 -13.19 19.64 -5.30
C ASP A 366 -11.71 20.01 -5.01
N GLU A 367 -11.45 20.76 -3.95
CA GLU A 367 -10.08 21.10 -3.51
C GLU A 367 -9.26 19.85 -3.15
N MET A 368 -9.86 18.89 -2.44
CA MET A 368 -9.19 17.64 -2.08
C MET A 368 -8.87 16.81 -3.33
N THR A 369 -9.82 16.63 -4.24
CA THR A 369 -9.57 15.91 -5.51
C THR A 369 -8.46 16.57 -6.34
N TYR A 370 -8.37 17.90 -6.32
CA TYR A 370 -7.29 18.64 -6.97
C TYR A 370 -5.94 18.41 -6.29
N LYS A 371 -5.87 18.52 -4.96
CA LYS A 371 -4.64 18.26 -4.18
C LYS A 371 -4.15 16.83 -4.39
N GLU A 372 -5.07 15.87 -4.46
CA GLU A 372 -4.70 14.49 -4.72
C GLU A 372 -4.10 14.29 -6.11
N ALA A 373 -4.76 14.82 -7.15
CA ALA A 373 -4.31 14.67 -8.53
C ALA A 373 -2.97 15.38 -8.81
N ASN A 374 -2.75 16.55 -8.19
CA ASN A 374 -1.61 17.41 -8.52
C ASN A 374 -0.48 17.40 -7.48
N ILE A 375 -0.71 16.88 -6.28
CA ILE A 375 0.28 16.87 -5.20
C ILE A 375 0.50 15.44 -4.69
N LEU A 376 -0.55 14.78 -4.18
CA LEU A 376 -0.39 13.48 -3.52
C LEU A 376 0.05 12.37 -4.49
N LEU A 377 -0.66 12.20 -5.60
CA LEU A 377 -0.35 11.14 -6.57
C LEU A 377 1.03 11.35 -7.21
N PRO A 378 1.44 12.57 -7.61
CA PRO A 378 2.81 12.83 -8.03
C PRO A 378 3.86 12.54 -6.97
N LEU A 379 3.63 12.96 -5.71
CA LEU A 379 4.53 12.65 -4.61
C LEU A 379 4.69 11.13 -4.44
N CYS A 380 3.58 10.40 -4.50
CA CYS A 380 3.61 8.94 -4.40
C CYS A 380 4.37 8.32 -5.58
N ALA A 381 4.03 8.72 -6.82
CA ALA A 381 4.68 8.23 -8.02
C ALA A 381 6.20 8.42 -7.98
N GLN A 382 6.68 9.52 -7.41
CA GLN A 382 8.10 9.80 -7.27
C GLN A 382 8.79 8.92 -6.22
N ASN A 383 8.19 8.80 -5.03
CA ASN A 383 8.88 8.24 -3.86
C ASN A 383 8.64 6.75 -3.65
N LEU A 384 7.47 6.21 -4.02
CA LEU A 384 7.16 4.80 -3.78
C LEU A 384 7.94 3.88 -4.73
N THR A 385 8.45 2.81 -4.13
CA THR A 385 9.16 1.71 -4.79
C THR A 385 8.20 0.73 -5.47
N ASP A 386 8.72 -0.07 -6.41
CA ASP A 386 7.92 -1.09 -7.10
C ASP A 386 7.32 -2.11 -6.12
N ASP A 387 8.04 -2.50 -5.08
CA ASP A 387 7.55 -3.43 -4.05
C ASP A 387 6.40 -2.84 -3.23
N GLU A 388 6.46 -1.54 -2.91
CA GLU A 388 5.36 -0.82 -2.25
C GLU A 388 4.12 -0.74 -3.15
N TRP A 389 4.30 -0.52 -4.45
CA TRP A 389 3.19 -0.54 -5.40
C TRP A 389 2.57 -1.92 -5.54
N LEU A 390 3.39 -2.97 -5.56
CA LEU A 390 2.93 -4.36 -5.60
C LEU A 390 2.16 -4.72 -4.32
N GLN A 391 2.67 -4.34 -3.15
CA GLN A 391 1.98 -4.57 -1.88
C GLN A 391 0.65 -3.80 -1.83
N MET A 392 0.65 -2.53 -2.23
CA MET A 392 -0.57 -1.73 -2.30
C MET A 392 -1.60 -2.34 -3.25
N TYR A 393 -1.17 -2.89 -4.39
CA TYR A 393 -2.05 -3.60 -5.31
C TYR A 393 -2.71 -4.83 -4.66
N VAL A 394 -1.97 -5.59 -3.86
CA VAL A 394 -2.52 -6.72 -3.08
C VAL A 394 -3.58 -6.22 -2.11
N ASP A 395 -3.25 -5.20 -1.33
CA ASP A 395 -4.10 -4.69 -0.25
C ASP A 395 -5.36 -4.01 -0.80
N MET A 396 -5.27 -3.32 -1.93
CA MET A 396 -6.41 -2.67 -2.61
C MET A 396 -7.53 -3.66 -2.98
N ARG A 397 -7.26 -4.96 -3.13
CA ARG A 397 -8.30 -5.96 -3.41
C ARG A 397 -9.26 -6.18 -2.24
N GLY A 398 -8.88 -5.75 -1.03
CA GLY A 398 -9.76 -5.75 0.14
C GLY A 398 -10.79 -4.62 0.16
N TYR A 399 -10.74 -3.69 -0.80
CA TYR A 399 -11.57 -2.48 -0.83
C TYR A 399 -12.48 -2.47 -2.06
N ASP A 400 -13.71 -1.97 -1.88
CA ASP A 400 -14.63 -1.69 -2.99
C ASP A 400 -14.12 -0.55 -3.89
N LEU A 401 -14.64 -0.43 -5.11
CA LEU A 401 -14.35 0.70 -6.01
C LEU A 401 -15.28 1.89 -5.74
N CYS A 402 -14.71 3.08 -5.63
CA CYS A 402 -15.45 4.32 -5.38
C CYS A 402 -16.00 4.90 -6.69
N LEU A 403 -17.32 4.86 -6.87
CA LEU A 403 -18.05 5.49 -7.98
C LEU A 403 -17.68 5.02 -9.40
N ILE A 404 -16.76 4.05 -9.51
CA ILE A 404 -16.38 3.37 -10.76
C ILE A 404 -16.75 1.89 -10.67
N LYS A 405 -16.99 1.26 -11.84
CA LYS A 405 -17.39 -0.16 -11.89
C LYS A 405 -16.22 -1.10 -12.10
N ASP A 406 -15.18 -0.61 -12.76
CA ASP A 406 -14.00 -1.36 -13.14
C ASP A 406 -12.83 -0.38 -13.24
N ALA A 407 -11.66 -0.82 -12.80
CA ALA A 407 -10.40 -0.09 -12.93
C ALA A 407 -9.36 -0.89 -13.74
N GLY A 408 -9.75 -2.05 -14.29
CA GLY A 408 -8.86 -2.95 -15.02
C GLY A 408 -7.96 -3.78 -14.10
N THR A 409 -6.96 -4.42 -14.70
CA THR A 409 -6.08 -5.38 -14.00
C THR A 409 -4.62 -5.08 -14.31
N TRP A 410 -3.82 -4.93 -13.25
CA TRP A 410 -2.40 -4.73 -13.38
C TRP A 410 -1.68 -6.08 -13.44
N GLN A 411 -1.29 -6.50 -14.64
CA GLN A 411 -0.71 -7.83 -14.85
C GLN A 411 0.57 -8.08 -14.03
N THR A 412 1.37 -7.06 -13.76
CA THR A 412 2.56 -7.20 -12.91
C THR A 412 2.14 -7.56 -11.47
N GLY A 413 1.12 -6.91 -10.94
CA GLY A 413 0.54 -7.23 -9.63
C GLY A 413 -0.05 -8.64 -9.56
N GLU A 414 -0.77 -9.08 -10.60
CA GLU A 414 -1.30 -10.46 -10.67
C GLU A 414 -0.20 -11.53 -10.68
N ARG A 415 0.91 -11.26 -11.38
CA ARG A 415 2.08 -12.16 -11.36
C ARG A 415 2.72 -12.22 -9.98
N TYR A 416 2.85 -11.08 -9.31
CA TYR A 416 3.34 -10.99 -7.94
C TYR A 416 2.45 -11.78 -6.97
N LEU A 417 1.13 -11.60 -7.03
CA LEU A 417 0.15 -12.36 -6.24
C LEU A 417 0.26 -13.88 -6.44
N THR A 418 0.44 -14.31 -7.69
CA THR A 418 0.60 -15.73 -8.03
C THR A 418 1.89 -16.30 -7.42
N GLN A 419 2.98 -15.54 -7.48
CA GLN A 419 4.26 -15.93 -6.88
C GLN A 419 4.18 -15.96 -5.35
N TRP A 420 3.58 -14.93 -4.75
CA TRP A 420 3.33 -14.82 -3.32
C TRP A 420 2.50 -15.98 -2.78
N SER A 421 1.41 -16.34 -3.48
CA SER A 421 0.54 -17.47 -3.11
C SER A 421 1.27 -18.80 -3.19
N LYS A 422 2.08 -19.02 -4.25
CA LYS A 422 2.91 -20.24 -4.38
C LYS A 422 3.98 -20.35 -3.31
N ALA A 423 4.60 -19.23 -2.91
CA ALA A 423 5.59 -19.21 -1.84
C ALA A 423 4.95 -19.50 -0.47
N ALA A 424 3.75 -18.96 -0.21
CA ALA A 424 2.98 -19.25 0.99
C ALA A 424 2.53 -20.73 1.09
N GLU A 425 2.22 -21.37 -0.04
CA GLU A 425 1.93 -22.82 -0.11
C GLU A 425 3.18 -23.69 0.13
N GLY A 426 4.37 -23.19 -0.19
CA GLY A 426 5.64 -23.86 0.02
C GLY A 426 6.22 -23.77 1.45
N GLY A 427 5.49 -23.17 2.40
CA GLY A 427 5.94 -23.05 3.80
C GLY A 427 7.02 -21.99 4.06
N MET A 428 7.40 -21.20 3.05
CA MET A 428 8.21 -19.99 3.23
C MET A 428 7.26 -18.82 3.42
N GLY A 429 6.99 -18.43 4.67
CA GLY A 429 6.14 -17.28 4.93
C GLY A 429 6.75 -16.01 4.35
N VAL A 430 5.92 -15.27 3.62
CA VAL A 430 6.30 -14.08 2.87
C VAL A 430 5.81 -12.86 3.63
N SER A 431 6.69 -12.23 4.41
CA SER A 431 6.46 -10.88 4.92
C SER A 431 6.96 -9.86 3.89
N PRO A 432 6.18 -8.82 3.54
CA PRO A 432 6.58 -7.76 2.61
C PRO A 432 7.50 -6.69 3.22
N ALA A 433 7.89 -6.83 4.49
CA ALA A 433 8.92 -6.02 5.12
C ALA A 433 10.13 -6.91 5.41
N SER A 434 11.01 -7.08 4.43
CA SER A 434 12.41 -7.38 4.74
C SER A 434 13.07 -6.08 5.19
N ASP A 435 12.77 -5.66 6.42
CA ASP A 435 13.77 -4.90 7.15
C ASP A 435 15.02 -5.79 7.21
N SER A 436 16.14 -5.18 6.85
CA SER A 436 17.46 -5.77 6.80
C SER A 436 17.79 -6.54 8.08
N ASP A 437 17.66 -7.86 8.04
CA ASP A 437 18.58 -8.87 8.55
C ASP A 437 17.87 -10.23 8.57
N GLY A 438 18.17 -11.05 7.56
CA GLY A 438 17.59 -12.38 7.36
C GLY A 438 18.05 -13.44 8.37
N VAL A 439 17.98 -13.13 9.67
CA VAL A 439 18.12 -14.13 10.72
C VAL A 439 16.72 -14.60 11.09
N ALA A 440 16.30 -15.73 10.52
CA ALA A 440 15.11 -16.43 10.98
C ALA A 440 15.25 -16.64 12.51
N THR A 441 14.38 -16.03 13.28
CA THR A 441 14.41 -16.17 14.74
C THR A 441 14.09 -17.64 15.05
N PRO A 442 14.96 -18.38 15.75
CA PRO A 442 14.71 -19.78 16.05
C PRO A 442 13.35 -19.94 16.76
N GLY A 443 12.46 -20.75 16.20
CA GLY A 443 11.10 -20.95 16.75
C GLY A 443 10.04 -19.97 16.24
N GLU A 444 10.30 -19.22 15.16
CA GLU A 444 9.28 -18.45 14.44
C GLU A 444 8.48 -19.34 13.47
N VAL A 445 7.16 -19.36 13.63
CA VAL A 445 6.18 -19.93 12.70
C VAL A 445 5.72 -18.81 11.76
N ARG A 446 5.96 -18.97 10.46
CA ARG A 446 5.50 -18.01 9.45
C ARG A 446 4.25 -18.51 8.75
N LEU A 447 3.19 -17.71 8.82
CA LEU A 447 1.91 -17.93 8.18
C LEU A 447 1.77 -16.99 6.97
N ALA A 448 0.74 -17.19 6.16
CA ALA A 448 0.53 -16.34 4.98
C ALA A 448 0.18 -14.88 5.32
N SER A 449 -0.32 -14.62 6.53
CA SER A 449 -0.76 -13.29 6.98
C SER A 449 0.09 -12.71 8.11
N GLY A 450 1.29 -13.24 8.33
CA GLY A 450 2.19 -12.77 9.39
C GLY A 450 3.04 -13.90 9.99
N SER A 451 3.78 -13.59 11.06
CA SER A 451 4.59 -14.56 11.79
C SER A 451 4.32 -14.49 13.29
N LEU A 452 4.49 -15.63 13.96
CA LEU A 452 4.32 -15.79 15.40
C LEU A 452 5.44 -16.71 15.90
N THR A 453 6.02 -16.43 17.06
CA THR A 453 6.82 -17.44 17.76
C THR A 453 5.92 -18.59 18.22
N VAL A 454 6.48 -19.79 18.41
CA VAL A 454 5.73 -20.94 18.96
C VAL A 454 5.06 -20.58 20.29
N ALA A 455 5.72 -19.81 21.15
CA ALA A 455 5.17 -19.35 22.42
C ALA A 455 3.96 -18.42 22.24
N GLN A 456 3.99 -17.50 21.26
CA GLN A 456 2.85 -16.64 20.94
C GLN A 456 1.68 -17.44 20.37
N LEU A 457 1.94 -18.42 19.51
CA LEU A 457 0.91 -19.30 18.94
C LEU A 457 0.21 -20.12 20.03
N ASP A 458 0.97 -20.72 20.95
CA ASP A 458 0.44 -21.46 22.10
C ASP A 458 -0.43 -20.57 23.00
N ALA A 459 0.11 -19.41 23.41
CA ALA A 459 -0.61 -18.45 24.24
C ALA A 459 -1.92 -17.96 23.58
N MET A 460 -1.89 -17.69 22.27
CA MET A 460 -3.08 -17.28 21.52
C MET A 460 -4.16 -18.37 21.53
N LEU A 461 -3.79 -19.64 21.27
CA LEU A 461 -4.73 -20.76 21.26
C LEU A 461 -5.32 -21.05 22.65
N ASN A 462 -4.53 -20.82 23.71
CA ASN A 462 -4.97 -20.97 25.11
C ASN A 462 -5.81 -19.78 25.59
N THR A 463 -5.78 -18.63 24.89
CA THR A 463 -6.60 -17.45 25.21
C THR A 463 -8.00 -17.53 24.58
N LEU A 464 -8.18 -18.35 23.54
CA LEU A 464 -9.49 -18.52 22.91
C LEU A 464 -10.51 -19.05 23.95
N PRO A 465 -11.71 -18.45 24.06
CA PRO A 465 -12.75 -18.88 24.99
C PRO A 465 -13.48 -20.14 24.49
N LEU A 466 -12.72 -21.12 23.99
CA LEU A 466 -13.16 -22.31 23.28
C LEU A 466 -12.27 -23.49 23.67
N GLU A 467 -12.84 -24.69 23.82
CA GLU A 467 -12.04 -25.91 23.90
C GLU A 467 -11.80 -26.43 22.48
N VAL A 468 -10.53 -26.51 22.07
CA VAL A 468 -10.14 -26.86 20.71
C VAL A 468 -9.44 -28.23 20.72
N THR A 469 -9.82 -29.14 19.82
CA THR A 469 -9.10 -30.37 19.49
C THR A 469 -8.73 -30.36 18.02
N PHE A 470 -7.53 -30.82 17.68
CA PHE A 470 -7.17 -31.14 16.30
C PHE A 470 -6.80 -32.62 16.15
N VAL A 471 -7.50 -33.27 15.21
CA VAL A 471 -7.24 -34.63 14.73
C VAL A 471 -6.74 -34.53 13.30
N ASP A 472 -5.60 -35.14 12.98
CA ASP A 472 -4.99 -35.02 11.66
C ASP A 472 -5.65 -35.89 10.58
N GLY A 473 -5.12 -35.82 9.36
CA GLY A 473 -5.56 -36.59 8.20
C GLY A 473 -5.41 -38.11 8.36
N ASP A 474 -4.65 -38.59 9.35
CA ASP A 474 -4.48 -40.01 9.66
C ASP A 474 -5.33 -40.46 10.87
N ASP A 475 -6.30 -39.61 11.26
CA ASP A 475 -7.20 -39.83 12.39
C ASP A 475 -6.48 -39.89 13.75
N ILE A 476 -5.30 -39.29 13.85
CA ILE A 476 -4.49 -39.20 15.07
C ILE A 476 -4.82 -37.90 15.81
N ASN A 477 -5.10 -38.00 17.10
CA ASN A 477 -5.29 -36.84 17.97
C ASN A 477 -3.94 -36.14 18.21
N ARG A 478 -3.76 -34.95 17.64
CA ARG A 478 -2.47 -34.23 17.65
C ARG A 478 -2.38 -33.12 18.67
N TYR A 479 -3.49 -32.47 18.96
CA TYR A 479 -3.45 -31.23 19.72
C TYR A 479 -4.77 -30.96 20.43
N TRP A 480 -4.68 -30.30 21.58
CA TRP A 480 -5.77 -29.59 22.21
C TRP A 480 -5.21 -28.41 23.01
N ASN A 481 -5.99 -27.33 23.15
CA ASN A 481 -5.55 -26.16 23.90
C ASN A 481 -5.71 -26.35 25.41
N ASP A 482 -4.72 -25.91 26.19
CA ASP A 482 -4.68 -26.00 27.64
C ASP A 482 -4.52 -24.62 28.27
N ASP A 483 -5.64 -24.06 28.72
CA ASP A 483 -5.70 -22.79 29.45
C ASP A 483 -5.53 -22.98 30.97
N GLY A 484 -5.24 -24.21 31.42
CA GLY A 484 -5.17 -24.56 32.84
C GLY A 484 -6.54 -24.73 33.52
N GLU A 485 -7.64 -24.49 32.81
CA GLU A 485 -9.00 -24.61 33.34
C GLU A 485 -9.61 -25.99 33.10
N LYS A 486 -10.61 -26.33 33.92
CA LYS A 486 -11.32 -27.60 33.77
C LYS A 486 -12.16 -27.60 32.48
N LYS A 487 -11.71 -28.35 31.48
CA LYS A 487 -12.45 -28.64 30.25
C LYS A 487 -13.74 -29.45 30.51
N LEU A 488 -14.81 -29.13 29.81
CA LEU A 488 -16.09 -29.85 29.78
C LEU A 488 -15.90 -31.27 29.28
N PHE A 489 -15.11 -31.45 28.21
CA PHE A 489 -14.72 -32.76 27.71
C PHE A 489 -13.29 -33.07 28.15
N LYS A 490 -13.13 -34.13 28.93
CA LYS A 490 -11.84 -34.52 29.50
C LYS A 490 -10.87 -34.91 28.38
N ARG A 491 -9.68 -34.31 28.37
CA ARG A 491 -8.60 -34.55 27.41
C ARG A 491 -7.34 -34.97 28.17
N PRO A 492 -7.20 -36.26 28.56
CA PRO A 492 -6.00 -36.68 29.24
C PRO A 492 -4.80 -36.55 28.28
N PRO A 493 -3.62 -36.09 28.73
CA PRO A 493 -2.43 -36.00 27.88
C PRO A 493 -2.07 -37.31 27.18
N SER A 494 -2.41 -38.45 27.79
CA SER A 494 -2.25 -39.78 27.20
C SER A 494 -3.05 -40.00 25.91
N ALA A 495 -4.04 -39.17 25.60
CA ALA A 495 -4.82 -39.25 24.37
C ALA A 495 -4.09 -38.66 23.15
N LEU A 496 -3.02 -37.87 23.35
CA LEU A 496 -2.19 -37.34 22.28
C LEU A 496 -1.41 -38.48 21.59
N GLY A 497 -1.34 -38.41 20.26
CA GLY A 497 -0.64 -39.40 19.42
C GLY A 497 -1.38 -40.73 19.24
N ARG A 498 -2.64 -40.83 19.67
CA ARG A 498 -3.48 -42.03 19.48
C ARG A 498 -4.54 -41.78 18.42
N GLU A 499 -5.01 -42.87 17.82
CA GLU A 499 -6.21 -42.83 16.98
C GLU A 499 -7.39 -42.29 17.79
N VAL A 500 -8.13 -41.34 17.20
CA VAL A 500 -9.26 -40.66 17.83
C VAL A 500 -10.33 -41.62 18.36
N TRP A 501 -10.54 -42.76 17.70
CA TRP A 501 -11.53 -43.77 18.11
C TRP A 501 -11.18 -44.40 19.47
N SER A 502 -9.89 -44.58 19.76
CA SER A 502 -9.42 -45.19 21.02
C SER A 502 -9.69 -44.30 22.24
N CYS A 503 -9.91 -43.00 22.00
CA CYS A 503 -10.27 -42.02 23.03
C CYS A 503 -11.77 -42.05 23.39
N HIS A 504 -12.57 -42.83 22.65
CA HIS A 504 -14.04 -42.86 22.79
C HIS A 504 -14.55 -44.26 23.19
N PRO A 505 -15.62 -44.34 24.00
CA PRO A 505 -16.25 -45.62 24.32
C PRO A 505 -16.73 -46.36 23.05
N PRO A 506 -16.73 -47.71 23.02
CA PRO A 506 -17.09 -48.49 21.83
C PRO A 506 -18.45 -48.14 21.22
N LYS A 507 -19.42 -47.71 22.04
CA LYS A 507 -20.76 -47.29 21.58
C LYS A 507 -20.76 -46.00 20.75
N ILE A 508 -19.76 -45.13 20.93
CA ILE A 508 -19.69 -43.81 20.28
C ILE A 508 -18.78 -43.84 19.05
N GLN A 509 -17.84 -44.80 18.97
CA GLN A 509 -16.91 -44.91 17.85
C GLN A 509 -17.56 -44.90 16.45
N PRO A 510 -18.70 -45.57 16.19
CA PRO A 510 -19.35 -45.50 14.89
C PRO A 510 -19.80 -44.07 14.50
N MET A 511 -20.24 -43.28 15.48
CA MET A 511 -20.64 -41.89 15.26
C MET A 511 -19.43 -41.02 14.91
N VAL A 512 -18.33 -41.15 15.66
CA VAL A 512 -17.08 -40.41 15.39
C VAL A 512 -16.57 -40.72 13.99
N ARG A 513 -16.57 -42.01 13.60
CA ARG A 513 -16.19 -42.46 12.25
C ARG A 513 -17.06 -41.82 11.18
N SER A 514 -18.38 -41.79 11.41
CA SER A 514 -19.32 -41.17 10.47
C SER A 514 -19.06 -39.67 10.31
N VAL A 515 -18.81 -38.94 11.40
CA VAL A 515 -18.54 -37.49 11.36
C VAL A 515 -17.28 -37.22 10.55
N ILE A 516 -16.17 -37.89 10.88
CA ILE A 516 -14.90 -37.71 10.16
C ILE A 516 -15.03 -38.09 8.69
N GLN A 517 -15.73 -39.18 8.36
CA GLN A 517 -15.97 -39.59 6.98
C GLN A 517 -16.71 -38.50 6.18
N THR A 518 -17.78 -37.93 6.76
CA THR A 518 -18.57 -36.85 6.15
C THR A 518 -17.71 -35.61 5.86
N LEU A 519 -16.86 -35.23 6.81
CA LEU A 519 -15.94 -34.10 6.68
C LEU A 519 -14.85 -34.39 5.63
N ARG A 520 -14.22 -35.56 5.73
CA ARG A 520 -13.14 -36.00 4.82
C ARG A 520 -13.61 -36.08 3.37
N SER A 521 -14.82 -36.60 3.13
CA SER A 521 -15.36 -36.73 1.77
C SER A 521 -15.82 -35.41 1.15
N GLY A 522 -15.90 -34.32 1.93
CA GLY A 522 -16.49 -33.06 1.50
C GLY A 522 -18.01 -33.10 1.38
N SER A 523 -18.67 -34.07 2.02
CA SER A 523 -20.14 -34.08 2.06
C SER A 523 -20.68 -32.93 2.91
N GLN A 524 -19.96 -32.54 3.95
CA GLN A 524 -20.22 -31.33 4.73
C GLN A 524 -18.87 -30.73 5.16
N ASP A 525 -18.79 -29.41 5.31
CA ASP A 525 -17.60 -28.74 5.86
C ASP A 525 -17.66 -28.63 7.39
N SER A 526 -18.84 -28.78 7.98
CA SER A 526 -19.03 -28.82 9.42
C SER A 526 -20.20 -29.70 9.86
N VAL A 527 -20.15 -30.17 11.10
CA VAL A 527 -21.21 -30.90 11.79
C VAL A 527 -21.39 -30.30 13.18
N ASP A 528 -22.61 -29.85 13.48
CA ASP A 528 -22.96 -29.22 14.75
C ASP A 528 -23.75 -30.18 15.65
N VAL A 529 -23.34 -30.27 16.91
CA VAL A 529 -24.02 -31.02 17.96
C VAL A 529 -24.37 -30.09 19.11
N TRP A 530 -25.66 -29.87 19.28
CA TRP A 530 -26.23 -29.09 20.37
C TRP A 530 -26.59 -30.01 21.53
N MET A 531 -26.11 -29.69 22.73
CA MET A 531 -26.41 -30.51 23.91
C MET A 531 -26.41 -29.69 25.20
N GLN A 532 -26.88 -30.30 26.29
CA GLN A 532 -26.66 -29.79 27.64
C GLN A 532 -25.63 -30.66 28.36
N LYS A 533 -24.72 -30.01 29.09
CA LYS A 533 -23.69 -30.69 29.89
C LYS A 533 -23.43 -29.92 31.17
N GLU A 534 -23.48 -30.60 32.31
CA GLU A 534 -23.35 -29.98 33.63
C GLU A 534 -24.34 -28.80 33.85
N GLY A 535 -25.52 -28.83 33.21
CA GLY A 535 -26.52 -27.75 33.26
C GLY A 535 -26.29 -26.57 32.31
N GLU A 536 -25.19 -26.59 31.57
CA GLU A 536 -24.79 -25.57 30.60
C GLU A 536 -25.25 -25.96 29.18
N PRO A 537 -25.84 -25.04 28.39
CA PRO A 537 -26.02 -25.27 26.95
C PRO A 537 -24.66 -25.20 26.24
N VAL A 538 -24.35 -26.21 25.44
CA VAL A 538 -23.06 -26.37 24.78
C VAL A 538 -23.25 -26.63 23.29
N LEU A 539 -22.46 -25.93 22.47
CA LEU A 539 -22.29 -26.24 21.04
C LEU A 539 -20.95 -26.98 20.87
N VAL A 540 -21.01 -28.18 20.32
CA VAL A 540 -19.83 -28.89 19.81
C VAL A 540 -19.87 -28.85 18.29
N ARG A 541 -18.87 -28.23 17.68
CA ARG A 541 -18.76 -28.09 16.22
C ARG A 541 -17.53 -28.83 15.73
N TYR A 542 -17.73 -29.76 14.80
CA TYR A 542 -16.66 -30.44 14.07
C TYR A 542 -16.51 -29.80 12.69
N MET A 543 -15.30 -29.44 12.28
CA MET A 543 -15.03 -28.77 11.01
C MET A 543 -13.92 -29.48 10.23
N ALA A 544 -14.08 -29.57 8.91
CA ALA A 544 -13.03 -30.05 8.03
C ALA A 544 -11.93 -28.98 7.93
N VAL A 545 -10.70 -29.33 8.29
CA VAL A 545 -9.52 -28.50 8.05
C VAL A 545 -9.01 -28.85 6.65
N ARG A 546 -8.96 -27.87 5.75
CA ARG A 546 -8.46 -28.04 4.39
C ARG A 546 -7.36 -27.04 4.09
N ASP A 547 -6.43 -27.43 3.23
CA ASP A 547 -5.47 -26.48 2.65
C ASP A 547 -6.11 -25.62 1.55
N ARG A 548 -5.34 -24.71 0.96
CA ARG A 548 -5.78 -23.81 -0.12
C ARG A 548 -6.22 -24.55 -1.39
N SER A 549 -5.73 -25.76 -1.61
CA SER A 549 -6.13 -26.62 -2.74
C SER A 549 -7.44 -27.39 -2.47
N GLY A 550 -7.97 -27.29 -1.24
CA GLY A 550 -9.14 -28.03 -0.79
C GLY A 550 -8.82 -29.42 -0.25
N ALA A 551 -7.54 -29.79 -0.14
CA ALA A 551 -7.14 -31.09 0.38
C ALA A 551 -7.41 -31.18 1.88
N TYR A 552 -8.00 -32.28 2.33
CA TYR A 552 -8.34 -32.50 3.73
C TYR A 552 -7.08 -32.77 4.57
N LEU A 553 -6.83 -31.93 5.57
CA LEU A 553 -5.71 -32.01 6.50
C LEU A 553 -6.10 -32.63 7.86
N GLY A 554 -7.38 -32.64 8.21
CA GLY A 554 -7.85 -33.14 9.50
C GLY A 554 -9.22 -32.60 9.90
N THR A 555 -9.62 -32.91 11.13
CA THR A 555 -10.85 -32.43 11.76
C THR A 555 -10.50 -31.55 12.95
N LEU A 556 -11.08 -30.35 12.98
CA LEU A 556 -11.07 -29.45 14.14
C LEU A 556 -12.37 -29.66 14.93
N GLU A 557 -12.26 -29.95 16.22
CA GLU A 557 -13.39 -29.96 17.14
C GLU A 557 -13.31 -28.70 18.02
N VAL A 558 -14.42 -27.97 18.09
CA VAL A 558 -14.57 -26.78 18.93
C VAL A 558 -15.76 -26.97 19.86
N VAL A 559 -15.53 -26.77 21.16
CA VAL A 559 -16.57 -26.79 22.19
C VAL A 559 -16.75 -25.38 22.73
N GLN A 560 -17.97 -24.87 22.67
CA GLN A 560 -18.34 -23.57 23.17
C GLN A 560 -19.46 -23.67 24.20
N ARG A 561 -19.25 -23.09 25.39
CA ARG A 561 -20.30 -22.86 26.37
C ARG A 561 -21.16 -21.70 25.89
N MET A 562 -22.47 -21.90 25.82
CA MET A 562 -23.41 -20.94 25.23
C MET A 562 -24.27 -20.22 26.28
N GLY A 563 -23.97 -20.38 27.58
CA GLY A 563 -24.71 -19.72 28.66
C GLY A 563 -24.75 -18.20 28.47
N PHE A 564 -23.61 -17.59 28.13
CA PHE A 564 -23.51 -16.14 27.89
C PHE A 564 -24.47 -15.64 26.81
N ALA A 565 -24.67 -16.41 25.73
CA ALA A 565 -25.56 -16.04 24.64
C ALA A 565 -27.02 -16.14 25.08
N ARG A 566 -27.38 -17.21 25.80
CA ARG A 566 -28.73 -17.36 26.36
C ARG A 566 -29.06 -16.19 27.31
N ASP A 567 -28.10 -15.77 28.13
CA ASP A 567 -28.32 -14.71 29.10
C ASP A 567 -28.39 -13.32 28.44
N HIS A 568 -27.62 -13.09 27.37
CA HIS A 568 -27.63 -11.82 26.61
C HIS A 568 -28.91 -11.63 25.76
N PHE A 569 -29.41 -12.70 25.13
CA PHE A 569 -30.58 -12.64 24.23
C PHE A 569 -31.89 -13.09 24.90
N GLY A 570 -31.81 -13.62 26.12
CA GLY A 570 -32.97 -14.03 26.93
C GLY A 570 -33.49 -12.96 27.89
N ALA A 571 -32.74 -11.87 28.07
CA ALA A 571 -33.18 -10.64 28.72
C ALA A 571 -33.82 -9.70 27.70
#